data_AF-A0A257I3W2-F1
#
_entry.id   AF-A0A257I3W2-F1
#
_cell.length_a   1.000
_cell.length_b   1.000
_cell.length_c   1.000
_cell.angle_alpha   90.00
_cell.angle_beta   90.00
_cell.angle_gamma   90.00
#
_symmetry.space_group_name_H-M   'P 1'
#
loop_
_entity.id
_entity.type
_entity.pdbx_description
1 polymer ?
#
loop_
_entity_poly.entity_id
_entity_poly.type
_entity_poly.pdbx_seq_one_letter_code
_entity_poly.pdbx_strand_id
1 'polypeptide(L)'
;MLKFLLLLSLLPFVSQAQNKPTPQTNTPLLISIVSDTVKGNYKAVFFEYDQLKRVTAITDMLYETKESPKGKSGSEKAIKHQYFKYHNNEQLPYLRRVETNDFDEKTGTVLGADVEDQIFLFKNGERIGDSIINYPFREVNAKLDLTHATKTVTFFKQTASKVERILDFSEKDSTTYVPPNIYSNSFVINQDHNIRYESAEHNTGGKFYPRANFTFTKFDRAINPLHQLNIAPLVSNEKITLSFETKGKEDNDRRSFDYGNIELNWHFLNQNNPMNYSIERGETETPLKDLIQLTYSYNQYHQPTYCKISIKKVMNKDKDHHYDDLARTFKKAFTFRYK
;
A
#
# COMPACT_ATOMS: atom_id res chain seq x y z
N MET A 1 9.23 67.08 -0.54
CA MET A 1 8.12 66.11 -0.57
C MET A 1 7.95 65.39 -1.90
N LEU A 2 8.11 66.04 -3.06
CA LEU A 2 7.94 65.41 -4.38
C LEU A 2 8.86 64.19 -4.66
N LYS A 3 10.10 64.20 -4.15
CA LYS A 3 11.06 63.09 -4.33
C LYS A 3 10.73 61.82 -3.51
N PHE A 4 10.00 61.96 -2.40
CA PHE A 4 9.60 60.84 -1.54
C PHE A 4 8.38 60.09 -2.09
N LEU A 5 7.46 60.83 -2.74
CA LEU A 5 6.31 60.25 -3.42
C LEU A 5 6.70 59.39 -4.64
N LEU A 6 7.79 59.75 -5.32
CA LEU A 6 8.32 59.00 -6.47
C LEU A 6 8.91 57.63 -6.07
N LEU A 7 9.48 57.53 -4.86
CA LEU A 7 9.96 56.26 -4.29
C LEU A 7 8.80 55.35 -3.87
N LEU A 8 7.71 55.91 -3.37
CA LEU A 8 6.49 55.18 -3.02
C LEU A 8 5.73 54.66 -4.26
N SER A 9 5.78 55.38 -5.38
CA SER A 9 5.18 54.92 -6.64
C SER A 9 5.96 53.82 -7.36
N LEU A 10 7.22 53.57 -7.01
CA LEU A 10 8.05 52.51 -7.61
C LEU A 10 8.03 51.20 -6.81
N LEU A 11 7.61 51.21 -5.54
CA LEU A 11 7.47 50.01 -4.72
C LEU A 11 6.56 48.90 -5.33
N PRO A 12 5.41 49.19 -5.96
CA PRO A 12 4.58 48.13 -6.55
C PRO A 12 5.20 47.52 -7.82
N PHE A 13 6.15 48.21 -8.48
CA PHE A 13 6.84 47.69 -9.66
C PHE A 13 8.06 46.82 -9.30
N VAL A 14 8.74 47.10 -8.18
CA VAL A 14 9.83 46.26 -7.69
C VAL A 14 9.28 44.98 -7.01
N SER A 15 8.09 45.04 -6.39
CA SER A 15 7.47 43.84 -5.78
C SER A 15 6.85 42.87 -6.79
N GLN A 16 6.59 43.30 -8.03
CA GLN A 16 6.11 42.41 -9.09
C GLN A 16 7.22 41.83 -9.99
N ALA A 17 8.44 42.36 -9.93
CA ALA A 17 9.57 41.86 -10.73
C ALA A 17 10.27 40.61 -10.15
N GLN A 18 9.89 40.13 -8.95
CA GLN A 18 10.46 38.92 -8.33
C GLN A 18 9.54 37.71 -8.31
N ASN A 19 8.27 37.85 -8.69
CA ASN A 19 7.43 36.70 -8.94
C ASN A 19 7.63 36.25 -10.39
N LYS A 20 8.81 35.66 -10.66
CA LYS A 20 8.88 34.68 -11.75
C LYS A 20 7.72 33.72 -11.49
N PRO A 21 6.79 33.48 -12.43
CA PRO A 21 5.82 32.42 -12.26
C PRO A 21 6.64 31.19 -11.89
N THR A 22 6.39 30.62 -10.72
CA THR A 22 6.95 29.32 -10.37
C THR A 22 6.60 28.45 -11.57
N PRO A 23 7.59 27.91 -12.30
CA PRO A 23 7.26 27.05 -13.42
C PRO A 23 6.25 26.05 -12.89
N GLN A 24 5.10 25.88 -13.56
CA GLN A 24 4.23 24.73 -13.35
C GLN A 24 5.10 23.53 -13.69
N THR A 25 5.90 23.11 -12.73
CA THR A 25 6.71 21.93 -12.78
C THR A 25 5.70 20.81 -12.69
N ASN A 26 5.28 20.34 -13.86
CA ASN A 26 4.54 19.09 -13.98
C ASN A 26 5.25 18.08 -13.07
N THR A 27 4.59 17.74 -11.97
CA THR A 27 5.18 16.85 -10.98
C THR A 27 5.37 15.50 -11.68
N PRO A 28 6.59 14.93 -11.68
CA PRO A 28 6.86 13.69 -12.37
C PRO A 28 5.92 12.57 -11.93
N LEU A 29 5.51 11.73 -12.88
CA LEU A 29 4.61 10.60 -12.60
C LEU A 29 5.44 9.41 -12.12
N LEU A 30 5.06 8.82 -10.98
CA LEU A 30 5.71 7.62 -10.45
C LEU A 30 5.53 6.47 -11.44
N ILE A 31 6.62 5.89 -11.94
CA ILE A 31 6.57 4.74 -12.87
C ILE A 31 6.69 3.44 -12.10
N SER A 32 7.59 3.39 -11.11
CA SER A 32 7.81 2.16 -10.36
C SER A 32 8.45 2.35 -9.00
N ILE A 33 8.22 1.37 -8.14
CA ILE A 33 8.91 1.15 -6.87
C ILE A 33 9.54 -0.24 -6.93
N VAL A 34 10.86 -0.32 -6.83
CA VAL A 34 11.61 -1.58 -7.02
C VAL A 34 12.48 -1.85 -5.81
N SER A 35 12.36 -3.05 -5.23
CA SER A 35 13.25 -3.47 -4.15
C SER A 35 14.63 -3.85 -4.67
N ASP A 36 15.66 -3.75 -3.84
CA ASP A 36 16.94 -4.41 -4.11
C ASP A 36 16.80 -5.94 -4.22
N THR A 37 17.76 -6.57 -4.90
CA THR A 37 17.80 -8.03 -5.09
C THR A 37 18.41 -8.70 -3.86
N VAL A 38 17.68 -9.64 -3.26
CA VAL A 38 18.14 -10.46 -2.13
C VAL A 38 17.99 -11.92 -2.50
N LYS A 39 19.09 -12.69 -2.42
CA LYS A 39 19.14 -14.12 -2.80
C LYS A 39 18.54 -14.39 -4.19
N GLY A 40 18.82 -13.50 -5.13
CA GLY A 40 18.31 -13.60 -6.51
C GLY A 40 16.87 -13.14 -6.71
N ASN A 41 16.16 -12.68 -5.68
CA ASN A 41 14.77 -12.27 -5.78
C ASN A 41 14.60 -10.77 -5.55
N TYR A 42 13.74 -10.12 -6.33
CA TYR A 42 13.30 -8.75 -6.07
C TYR A 42 11.84 -8.57 -6.45
N LYS A 43 11.21 -7.56 -5.83
CA LYS A 43 9.82 -7.19 -6.13
C LYS A 43 9.79 -5.81 -6.78
N ALA A 44 8.86 -5.61 -7.69
CA ALA A 44 8.61 -4.33 -8.32
C ALA A 44 7.12 -4.05 -8.38
N VAL A 45 6.77 -2.78 -8.25
CA VAL A 45 5.41 -2.27 -8.51
C VAL A 45 5.53 -1.29 -9.65
N PHE A 46 4.70 -1.44 -10.68
CA PHE A 46 4.66 -0.59 -11.85
C PHE A 46 3.33 0.16 -11.93
N PHE A 47 3.39 1.41 -12.38
CA PHE A 47 2.24 2.29 -12.54
C PHE A 47 2.11 2.70 -14.01
N GLU A 48 0.94 2.48 -14.56
CA GLU A 48 0.61 2.83 -15.94
C GLU A 48 -0.37 4.00 -15.97
N TYR A 49 -0.29 4.79 -17.04
CA TYR A 49 -1.06 6.02 -17.18
C TYR A 49 -1.62 6.17 -18.58
N ASP A 50 -2.79 6.77 -18.70
CA ASP A 50 -3.33 7.22 -19.98
C ASP A 50 -2.81 8.59 -20.41
N GLN A 51 -3.32 9.09 -21.54
CA GLN A 51 -2.96 10.40 -22.09
C GLN A 51 -3.39 11.58 -21.22
N LEU A 52 -4.37 11.39 -20.33
CA LEU A 52 -4.81 12.39 -19.34
C LEU A 52 -4.02 12.29 -18.03
N LYS A 53 -2.95 11.48 -17.99
CA LYS A 53 -2.10 11.22 -16.81
C LYS A 53 -2.86 10.59 -15.64
N ARG A 54 -3.95 9.87 -15.91
CA ARG A 54 -4.69 9.09 -14.92
C ARG A 54 -4.09 7.69 -14.81
N VAL A 55 -3.95 7.16 -13.60
CA VAL A 55 -3.46 5.79 -13.39
C VAL A 55 -4.44 4.79 -13.99
N THR A 56 -4.01 4.01 -14.98
CA THR A 56 -4.84 2.97 -15.62
C THR A 56 -4.59 1.60 -15.05
N ALA A 57 -3.36 1.34 -14.60
CA ALA A 57 -3.01 0.08 -13.98
C ALA A 57 -1.90 0.19 -12.92
N ILE A 58 -1.93 -0.74 -11.97
CA ILE A 58 -0.84 -1.00 -11.03
C ILE A 58 -0.52 -2.49 -11.07
N THR A 59 0.73 -2.84 -11.35
CA THR A 59 1.18 -4.24 -11.46
C THR A 59 2.26 -4.54 -10.44
N ASP A 60 2.01 -5.53 -9.57
CA ASP A 60 2.99 -6.06 -8.63
C ASP A 60 3.65 -7.29 -9.25
N MET A 61 4.96 -7.23 -9.40
CA MET A 61 5.79 -8.25 -10.03
C MET A 61 6.78 -8.83 -9.02
N LEU A 62 6.99 -10.14 -9.08
CA LEU A 62 8.09 -10.84 -8.45
C LEU A 62 9.04 -11.38 -9.52
N TYR A 63 10.30 -11.05 -9.35
CA TYR A 63 11.39 -11.53 -10.18
C TYR A 63 12.23 -12.48 -9.34
N GLU A 64 12.45 -13.68 -9.87
CA GLU A 64 13.29 -14.70 -9.25
C GLU A 64 14.42 -15.06 -10.21
N THR A 65 15.66 -15.07 -9.72
CA THR A 65 16.80 -15.63 -10.45
C THR A 65 17.29 -16.86 -9.73
N LYS A 66 17.18 -18.01 -10.38
CA LYS A 66 17.66 -19.31 -9.88
C LYS A 66 19.01 -19.59 -10.53
N GLU A 67 20.02 -19.86 -9.72
CA GLU A 67 21.25 -20.48 -10.21
C GLU A 67 20.97 -21.98 -10.40
N SER A 68 21.09 -22.47 -11.64
CA SER A 68 20.97 -23.88 -11.95
C SER A 68 22.31 -24.44 -12.44
N PRO A 69 22.55 -25.76 -12.35
CA PRO A 69 23.75 -26.39 -12.90
C PRO A 69 23.92 -26.17 -14.42
N LYS A 70 22.84 -25.79 -15.12
CA LYS A 70 22.82 -25.52 -16.57
C LYS A 70 22.89 -24.02 -16.91
N GLY A 71 23.09 -23.14 -15.91
CA GLY A 71 23.14 -21.68 -16.07
C GLY A 71 22.13 -20.93 -15.19
N LYS A 72 22.13 -19.59 -15.30
CA LYS A 72 21.15 -18.73 -14.61
C LYS A 72 19.82 -18.75 -15.36
N SER A 73 18.74 -19.16 -14.71
CA SER A 73 17.37 -19.04 -15.24
C SER A 73 16.61 -18.00 -14.41
N GLY A 74 16.04 -16.99 -15.07
CA GLY A 74 15.13 -16.04 -14.45
C GLY A 74 13.66 -16.41 -14.69
N SER A 75 12.78 -16.11 -13.73
CA SER A 75 11.33 -16.11 -13.93
C SER A 75 10.74 -14.80 -13.42
N GLU A 76 9.73 -14.31 -14.13
CA GLU A 76 8.99 -13.10 -13.78
C GLU A 76 7.53 -13.49 -13.58
N LYS A 77 6.93 -13.07 -12.46
CA LYS A 77 5.58 -13.43 -12.06
C LYS A 77 4.80 -12.18 -11.70
N ALA A 78 3.68 -11.93 -12.39
CA ALA A 78 2.74 -10.89 -12.00
C ALA A 78 1.86 -11.41 -10.86
N ILE A 79 2.10 -10.96 -9.63
CA ILE A 79 1.37 -11.45 -8.45
C ILE A 79 0.02 -10.76 -8.33
N LYS A 80 -0.03 -9.47 -8.64
CA LYS A 80 -1.26 -8.67 -8.52
C LYS A 80 -1.33 -7.68 -9.67
N HIS A 81 -2.50 -7.54 -10.25
CA HIS A 81 -2.78 -6.53 -11.24
C HIS A 81 -4.03 -5.76 -10.85
N GLN A 82 -3.97 -4.43 -10.89
CA GLN A 82 -5.10 -3.56 -10.62
C GLN A 82 -5.40 -2.75 -11.87
N TYR A 83 -6.62 -2.80 -12.38
CA TYR A 83 -7.10 -2.01 -13.51
C TYR A 83 -8.10 -0.95 -13.05
N PHE A 84 -7.99 0.26 -13.58
CA PHE A 84 -8.91 1.35 -13.28
C PHE A 84 -9.64 1.80 -14.54
N LYS A 85 -10.98 1.86 -14.48
CA LYS A 85 -11.81 2.37 -15.59
C LYS A 85 -12.42 3.72 -15.24
N TYR A 86 -12.49 4.57 -16.26
CA TYR A 86 -12.94 5.95 -16.16
C TYR A 86 -14.11 6.19 -17.13
N HIS A 87 -15.02 7.09 -16.76
CA HIS A 87 -15.96 7.64 -17.72
C HIS A 87 -15.31 8.83 -18.43
N ASN A 88 -15.25 8.79 -19.75
CA ASN A 88 -14.81 9.90 -20.60
C ASN A 88 -13.53 10.59 -20.04
N ASN A 89 -13.63 11.87 -19.69
CA ASN A 89 -12.55 12.73 -19.22
C ASN A 89 -12.52 12.90 -17.68
N GLU A 90 -13.28 12.10 -16.93
CA GLU A 90 -13.31 12.17 -15.46
C GLU A 90 -11.96 11.78 -14.87
N GLN A 91 -11.52 12.50 -13.83
CA GLN A 91 -10.23 12.22 -13.19
C GLN A 91 -10.27 11.05 -12.21
N LEU A 92 -11.46 10.69 -11.73
CA LEU A 92 -11.67 9.60 -10.78
C LEU A 92 -12.22 8.38 -11.51
N PRO A 93 -11.73 7.16 -11.22
CA PRO A 93 -12.29 5.95 -11.81
C PRO A 93 -13.65 5.61 -11.19
N TYR A 94 -14.51 4.95 -11.97
CA TYR A 94 -15.77 4.38 -11.48
C TYR A 94 -15.65 2.89 -11.11
N LEU A 95 -14.60 2.22 -11.61
CA LEU A 95 -14.35 0.80 -11.35
C LEU A 95 -12.85 0.57 -11.12
N ARG A 96 -12.54 -0.24 -10.12
CA ARG A 96 -11.26 -0.93 -9.96
C ARG A 96 -11.50 -2.44 -10.11
N ARG A 97 -10.68 -3.11 -10.91
CA ARG A 97 -10.56 -4.58 -10.90
C ARG A 97 -9.22 -4.96 -10.32
N VAL A 98 -9.19 -5.90 -9.39
CA VAL A 98 -7.97 -6.48 -8.83
C VAL A 98 -7.93 -7.96 -9.20
N GLU A 99 -6.83 -8.41 -9.79
CA GLU A 99 -6.55 -9.80 -10.10
C GLU A 99 -5.31 -10.22 -9.32
N THR A 100 -5.41 -11.24 -8.48
CA THR A 100 -4.29 -11.79 -7.71
C THR A 100 -4.01 -13.19 -8.20
N ASN A 101 -2.81 -13.44 -8.72
CA ASN A 101 -2.45 -14.70 -9.34
C ASN A 101 -1.76 -15.63 -8.36
N ASP A 102 -2.21 -16.89 -8.35
CA ASP A 102 -1.53 -17.99 -7.69
C ASP A 102 -0.66 -18.76 -8.67
N PHE A 103 0.47 -19.24 -8.19
CA PHE A 103 1.47 -19.94 -8.98
C PHE A 103 1.83 -21.28 -8.35
N ASP A 104 2.06 -22.28 -9.20
CA ASP A 104 2.70 -23.52 -8.77
C ASP A 104 4.16 -23.21 -8.42
N GLU A 105 4.58 -23.57 -7.21
CA GLU A 105 5.93 -23.26 -6.72
C GLU A 105 7.04 -23.98 -7.49
N LYS A 106 6.76 -25.17 -8.04
CA LYS A 106 7.74 -26.02 -8.72
C LYS A 106 7.89 -25.63 -10.19
N THR A 107 6.78 -25.44 -10.89
CA THR A 107 6.77 -25.16 -12.33
C THR A 107 6.74 -23.66 -12.61
N GLY A 108 6.28 -22.83 -11.66
CA GLY A 108 6.08 -21.41 -11.85
C GLY A 108 4.87 -21.06 -12.71
N THR A 109 4.02 -22.03 -13.06
CA THR A 109 2.83 -21.81 -13.89
C THR A 109 1.72 -21.18 -13.07
N VAL A 110 0.98 -20.24 -13.66
CA VAL A 110 -0.24 -19.68 -13.05
C VAL A 110 -1.27 -20.79 -12.87
N LEU A 111 -1.75 -20.97 -11.64
CA LEU A 111 -2.80 -21.94 -11.30
C LEU A 111 -4.19 -21.34 -11.50
N GLY A 112 -4.33 -20.07 -11.14
CA GLY A 112 -5.59 -19.34 -11.22
C GLY A 112 -5.44 -17.93 -10.66
N ALA A 113 -6.53 -17.18 -10.68
CA ALA A 113 -6.58 -15.85 -10.11
C ALA A 113 -7.83 -15.63 -9.26
N ASP A 114 -7.65 -14.99 -8.11
CA ASP A 114 -8.73 -14.36 -7.37
C ASP A 114 -9.01 -12.98 -7.99
N VAL A 115 -10.29 -12.69 -8.24
CA VAL A 115 -10.70 -11.44 -8.89
C VAL A 115 -11.67 -10.67 -8.00
N GLU A 116 -11.39 -9.40 -7.77
CA GLU A 116 -12.26 -8.43 -7.08
C GLU A 116 -12.61 -7.30 -8.04
N ASP A 117 -13.91 -7.08 -8.28
CA ASP A 117 -14.42 -5.85 -8.90
C ASP A 117 -14.95 -4.92 -7.81
N GLN A 118 -14.40 -3.72 -7.70
CA GLN A 118 -14.87 -2.65 -6.81
C GLN A 118 -15.44 -1.50 -7.64
N ILE A 119 -16.75 -1.27 -7.51
CA ILE A 119 -17.46 -0.18 -8.15
C ILE A 119 -17.57 0.98 -7.16
N PHE A 120 -16.98 2.12 -7.51
CA PHE A 120 -17.03 3.33 -6.69
C PHE A 120 -18.36 4.05 -6.95
N LEU A 121 -19.16 4.25 -5.90
CA LEU A 121 -20.48 4.86 -6.00
C LEU A 121 -20.37 6.35 -5.66
N PHE A 122 -20.87 7.19 -6.57
CA PHE A 122 -20.88 8.64 -6.42
C PHE A 122 -22.30 9.19 -6.44
N LYS A 123 -22.55 10.26 -5.68
CA LYS A 123 -23.76 11.08 -5.73
C LYS A 123 -23.34 12.54 -5.69
N ASN A 124 -23.77 13.33 -6.66
CA ASN A 124 -23.41 14.75 -6.79
C ASN A 124 -21.89 15.02 -6.78
N GLY A 125 -21.10 14.11 -7.34
CA GLY A 125 -19.63 14.22 -7.38
C GLY A 125 -18.92 13.76 -6.10
N GLU A 126 -19.65 13.38 -5.04
CA GLU A 126 -19.10 12.87 -3.80
C GLU A 126 -19.23 11.34 -3.72
N ARG A 127 -18.20 10.65 -3.22
CA ARG A 127 -18.24 9.19 -3.02
C ARG A 127 -19.17 8.87 -1.85
N ILE A 128 -20.14 7.98 -2.08
CA ILE A 128 -21.14 7.57 -1.08
C ILE A 128 -20.95 6.12 -0.59
N GLY A 129 -20.09 5.34 -1.23
CA GLY A 129 -19.78 3.97 -0.83
C GLY A 129 -19.23 3.16 -2.00
N ASP A 130 -19.05 1.84 -1.79
CA ASP A 130 -18.59 0.93 -2.83
C ASP A 130 -19.40 -0.36 -2.87
N SER A 131 -19.54 -0.92 -4.06
CA SER A 131 -20.03 -2.29 -4.27
C SER A 131 -18.85 -3.19 -4.66
N ILE A 132 -18.72 -4.36 -4.02
CA ILE A 132 -17.60 -5.27 -4.26
C ILE A 132 -18.10 -6.64 -4.69
N ILE A 133 -17.54 -7.15 -5.78
CA ILE A 133 -17.88 -8.45 -6.35
C ILE A 133 -16.61 -9.29 -6.36
N ASN A 134 -16.60 -10.34 -5.55
CA ASN A 134 -15.50 -11.29 -5.45
C ASN A 134 -15.83 -12.54 -6.25
N TYR A 135 -14.90 -12.96 -7.09
CA TYR A 135 -15.00 -14.20 -7.84
C TYR A 135 -14.06 -15.20 -7.20
N PRO A 136 -14.56 -16.34 -6.67
CA PRO A 136 -13.69 -17.36 -6.11
C PRO A 136 -12.75 -17.90 -7.20
N PHE A 137 -11.53 -18.27 -6.79
CA PHE A 137 -10.45 -18.87 -7.56
C PHE A 137 -10.84 -19.34 -8.97
N ARG A 138 -10.33 -18.65 -9.99
CA ARG A 138 -10.65 -18.91 -11.40
C ARG A 138 -9.47 -19.55 -12.12
N GLU A 139 -9.68 -20.68 -12.79
CA GLU A 139 -8.70 -21.24 -13.74
C GLU A 139 -8.38 -20.24 -14.86
N VAL A 140 -7.13 -20.22 -15.32
CA VAL A 140 -6.66 -19.30 -16.36
C VAL A 140 -7.53 -19.41 -17.61
N ASN A 141 -8.16 -18.29 -18.03
CA ASN A 141 -9.08 -18.14 -19.17
C ASN A 141 -10.53 -18.63 -19.02
N ALA A 142 -10.98 -19.19 -17.89
CA ALA A 142 -12.41 -19.55 -17.70
C ALA A 142 -13.30 -18.32 -17.93
N LYS A 143 -14.52 -18.34 -18.49
CA LYS A 143 -15.29 -17.08 -18.62
C LYS A 143 -15.73 -16.54 -17.25
N LEU A 144 -15.93 -15.22 -17.16
CA LEU A 144 -16.47 -14.56 -15.97
C LEU A 144 -17.89 -15.09 -15.70
N ASP A 145 -18.06 -15.82 -14.61
CA ASP A 145 -19.33 -16.40 -14.20
C ASP A 145 -19.87 -15.68 -12.96
N LEU A 146 -20.94 -14.91 -13.17
CA LEU A 146 -21.60 -14.15 -12.11
C LEU A 146 -22.45 -15.04 -11.19
N THR A 147 -22.74 -16.30 -11.55
CA THR A 147 -23.60 -17.16 -10.72
C THR A 147 -22.89 -17.65 -9.46
N HIS A 148 -21.57 -17.71 -9.49
CA HIS A 148 -20.73 -18.14 -8.36
C HIS A 148 -20.00 -16.98 -7.67
N ALA A 149 -20.24 -15.75 -8.10
CA ALA A 149 -19.60 -14.57 -7.53
C ALA A 149 -20.24 -14.22 -6.17
N THR A 150 -19.41 -13.96 -5.17
CA THR A 150 -19.86 -13.43 -3.88
C THR A 150 -19.99 -11.91 -3.99
N LYS A 151 -21.19 -11.39 -3.74
CA LYS A 151 -21.46 -9.94 -3.77
C LYS A 151 -21.45 -9.42 -2.34
N THR A 152 -20.69 -8.36 -2.12
CA THR A 152 -20.56 -7.74 -0.81
C THR A 152 -20.73 -6.24 -0.94
N VAL A 153 -21.37 -5.62 0.05
CA VAL A 153 -21.39 -4.17 0.19
C VAL A 153 -20.37 -3.80 1.24
N THR A 154 -19.51 -2.85 0.90
CA THR A 154 -18.54 -2.32 1.85
C THR A 154 -19.11 -1.12 2.56
N PHE A 155 -19.03 -1.12 3.89
CA PHE A 155 -19.24 0.09 4.66
C PHE A 155 -17.93 0.84 4.74
N PHE A 156 -17.94 2.05 4.17
CA PHE A 156 -16.80 2.95 4.15
C PHE A 156 -17.12 4.20 4.98
N LYS A 157 -16.34 4.44 6.03
CA LYS A 157 -16.46 5.64 6.86
C LYS A 157 -15.14 6.38 6.88
N GLN A 158 -15.09 7.53 6.23
CA GLN A 158 -13.95 8.42 6.25
C GLN A 158 -14.31 9.75 6.91
N THR A 159 -13.46 10.17 7.84
CA THR A 159 -13.48 11.46 8.53
C THR A 159 -12.07 12.06 8.45
N ALA A 160 -11.88 13.30 8.91
CA ALA A 160 -10.55 13.91 8.97
C ALA A 160 -9.54 13.12 9.84
N SER A 161 -10.03 12.34 10.81
CA SER A 161 -9.19 11.63 11.79
C SER A 161 -9.25 10.10 11.70
N LYS A 162 -10.10 9.53 10.85
CA LYS A 162 -10.32 8.07 10.77
C LYS A 162 -10.76 7.64 9.37
N VAL A 163 -10.21 6.52 8.89
CA VAL A 163 -10.77 5.72 7.80
C VAL A 163 -11.10 4.33 8.34
N GLU A 164 -12.26 3.82 7.99
CA GLU A 164 -12.73 2.48 8.38
C GLU A 164 -13.41 1.83 7.18
N ARG A 165 -12.93 0.63 6.83
CA ARG A 165 -13.51 -0.23 5.80
C ARG A 165 -13.94 -1.54 6.45
N ILE A 166 -15.21 -1.89 6.30
CA ILE A 166 -15.77 -3.15 6.79
C ILE A 166 -16.33 -3.91 5.59
N LEU A 167 -15.74 -5.08 5.33
CA LEU A 167 -16.25 -6.04 4.36
C LEU A 167 -17.15 -7.03 5.08
N ASP A 168 -18.43 -6.99 4.77
CA ASP A 168 -19.42 -7.93 5.27
C ASP A 168 -19.71 -8.98 4.18
N PHE A 169 -19.27 -10.21 4.42
CA PHE A 169 -19.49 -11.36 3.55
C PHE A 169 -20.81 -12.11 3.87
N SER A 170 -21.62 -11.60 4.81
CA SER A 170 -22.89 -12.24 5.19
C SER A 170 -24.01 -11.92 4.21
N GLU A 171 -24.01 -12.56 3.04
CA GLU A 171 -25.29 -12.81 2.38
C GLU A 171 -26.12 -13.69 3.32
N LYS A 172 -27.16 -13.08 3.89
CA LYS A 172 -28.11 -13.69 4.84
C LYS A 172 -28.91 -14.77 4.11
N ASP A 173 -28.52 -16.03 4.26
CA ASP A 173 -29.54 -17.08 4.31
C ASP A 173 -30.23 -16.99 5.68
N SER A 174 -31.54 -16.71 5.65
CA SER A 174 -32.36 -16.44 6.84
C SER A 174 -32.47 -17.60 7.83
N THR A 175 -32.00 -18.80 7.46
CA THR A 175 -32.16 -20.01 8.27
C THR A 175 -30.89 -20.49 8.98
N THR A 176 -29.74 -19.86 8.75
CA THR A 176 -28.46 -20.33 9.33
C THR A 176 -27.68 -19.16 9.92
N TYR A 177 -27.50 -19.13 11.24
CA TYR A 177 -26.53 -18.21 11.85
C TYR A 177 -25.12 -18.68 11.47
N VAL A 178 -24.54 -18.03 10.46
CA VAL A 178 -23.11 -18.13 10.15
C VAL A 178 -22.47 -16.90 10.79
N PRO A 179 -21.54 -17.04 11.75
CA PRO A 179 -20.85 -15.86 12.30
C PRO A 179 -20.21 -15.11 11.12
N PRO A 180 -20.43 -13.79 11.01
CA PRO A 180 -20.00 -13.05 9.84
C PRO A 180 -18.48 -13.11 9.77
N ASN A 181 -17.95 -13.63 8.67
CA ASN A 181 -16.53 -13.45 8.34
C ASN A 181 -16.38 -11.97 8.01
N ILE A 182 -15.95 -11.15 8.98
CA ILE A 182 -15.78 -9.71 8.78
C ILE A 182 -14.30 -9.42 8.62
N TYR A 183 -13.94 -8.83 7.50
CA TYR A 183 -12.64 -8.17 7.39
C TYR A 183 -12.81 -6.68 7.69
N SER A 184 -12.05 -6.19 8.65
CA SER A 184 -12.01 -4.77 8.99
C SER A 184 -10.60 -4.23 8.78
N ASN A 185 -10.50 -3.06 8.18
CA ASN A 185 -9.26 -2.29 8.19
C ASN A 185 -9.58 -0.88 8.69
N SER A 186 -8.85 -0.44 9.72
CA SER A 186 -9.03 0.87 10.31
C SER A 186 -7.72 1.63 10.40
N PHE A 187 -7.79 2.90 10.03
CA PHE A 187 -6.69 3.85 10.09
C PHE A 187 -7.08 5.02 10.99
N VAL A 188 -6.22 5.36 11.93
CA VAL A 188 -6.29 6.62 12.69
C VAL A 188 -5.35 7.62 12.05
N ILE A 189 -5.85 8.82 11.76
CA ILE A 189 -5.13 9.88 11.06
C ILE A 189 -4.70 10.94 12.07
N ASN A 190 -3.46 11.42 11.98
CA ASN A 190 -2.95 12.52 12.79
C ASN A 190 -3.32 13.90 12.20
N GLN A 191 -2.91 14.97 12.87
CA GLN A 191 -3.18 16.35 12.45
C GLN A 191 -2.50 16.73 11.12
N ASP A 192 -1.39 16.06 10.79
CA ASP A 192 -0.67 16.23 9.53
C ASP A 192 -1.25 15.36 8.41
N HIS A 193 -2.46 14.81 8.58
CA HIS A 193 -3.16 13.96 7.60
C HIS A 193 -2.34 12.73 7.17
N ASN A 194 -1.59 12.15 8.10
CA ASN A 194 -0.88 10.89 7.93
C ASN A 194 -1.45 9.83 8.88
N ILE A 195 -1.35 8.56 8.49
CA ILE A 195 -1.76 7.43 9.33
C ILE A 195 -0.84 7.37 10.55
N ARG A 196 -1.43 7.45 11.73
CA ARG A 196 -0.75 7.22 13.02
C ARG A 196 -0.84 5.75 13.43
N TYR A 197 -1.95 5.11 13.13
CA TYR A 197 -2.23 3.74 13.53
C TYR A 197 -3.02 3.03 12.44
N GLU A 198 -2.65 1.80 12.13
CA GLU A 198 -3.41 0.88 11.28
C GLU A 198 -3.67 -0.42 12.05
N SER A 199 -4.91 -0.89 11.99
CA SER A 199 -5.30 -2.23 12.43
C SER A 199 -6.03 -2.95 11.30
N ALA A 200 -5.48 -4.09 10.88
CA ALA A 200 -6.15 -5.01 9.98
C ALA A 200 -6.65 -6.23 10.77
N GLU A 201 -7.96 -6.39 10.84
CA GLU A 201 -8.63 -7.48 11.56
C GLU A 201 -9.33 -8.42 10.58
N HIS A 202 -9.14 -9.70 10.79
CA HIS A 202 -9.93 -10.74 10.16
C HIS A 202 -10.71 -11.47 11.25
N ASN A 203 -11.98 -11.13 11.41
CA ASN A 203 -12.87 -11.77 12.36
C ASN A 203 -13.45 -13.03 11.69
N THR A 204 -12.69 -14.12 11.71
CA THR A 204 -13.25 -15.45 11.57
C THR A 204 -13.60 -15.96 12.96
N GLY A 205 -14.69 -16.73 13.10
CA GLY A 205 -15.07 -17.33 14.39
C GLY A 205 -13.98 -18.23 15.03
N GLY A 206 -12.87 -18.49 14.33
CA GLY A 206 -11.66 -19.11 14.85
C GLY A 206 -10.53 -18.09 15.05
N LYS A 207 -10.07 -17.94 16.29
CA LYS A 207 -9.05 -17.01 16.81
C LYS A 207 -7.62 -17.09 16.22
N PHE A 208 -7.42 -17.42 14.94
CA PHE A 208 -6.10 -17.88 14.47
C PHE A 208 -5.43 -17.12 13.32
N TYR A 209 -5.99 -15.98 12.88
CA TYR A 209 -5.23 -15.07 12.00
C TYR A 209 -4.74 -13.87 12.81
N PRO A 210 -3.41 -13.68 12.99
CA PRO A 210 -2.90 -12.63 13.84
C PRO A 210 -3.25 -11.26 13.26
N ARG A 211 -4.01 -10.45 14.02
CA ARG A 211 -4.16 -9.02 13.76
C ARG A 211 -2.77 -8.40 13.62
N ALA A 212 -2.57 -7.60 12.58
CA ALA A 212 -1.34 -6.83 12.42
C ALA A 212 -1.64 -5.36 12.75
N ASN A 213 -0.94 -4.86 13.76
CA ASN A 213 -1.04 -3.47 14.22
C ASN A 213 0.21 -2.72 13.80
N PHE A 214 0.03 -1.61 13.10
CA PHE A 214 1.11 -0.73 12.69
C PHE A 214 0.99 0.59 13.44
N THR A 215 2.08 1.02 14.09
CA THR A 215 2.15 2.30 14.79
C THR A 215 3.19 3.18 14.16
N PHE A 216 2.76 4.27 13.52
CA PHE A 216 3.63 5.23 12.87
C PHE A 216 3.93 6.39 13.82
N THR A 217 5.22 6.63 14.03
CA THR A 217 5.68 7.60 15.03
C THR A 217 6.33 8.83 14.41
N LYS A 218 6.78 8.73 13.16
CA LYS A 218 7.46 9.83 12.48
C LYS A 218 7.26 9.77 10.97
N PHE A 219 6.99 10.94 10.40
CA PHE A 219 6.95 11.22 8.97
C PHE A 219 7.98 12.29 8.65
N ASP A 220 8.45 12.32 7.41
CA ASP A 220 9.22 13.47 6.93
C ASP A 220 8.31 14.60 6.42
N ARG A 221 8.91 15.57 5.72
CA ARG A 221 8.22 16.72 5.14
C ARG A 221 8.08 16.63 3.63
N ALA A 222 8.57 15.56 3.02
CA ALA A 222 8.50 15.37 1.58
C ALA A 222 7.14 14.79 1.20
N ILE A 223 6.76 14.92 -0.07
CA ILE A 223 5.46 14.43 -0.51
C ILE A 223 5.54 12.91 -0.71
N ASN A 224 4.54 12.19 -0.21
CA ASN A 224 4.34 10.79 -0.58
C ASN A 224 3.86 10.71 -2.04
N PRO A 225 4.60 10.04 -2.94
CA PRO A 225 4.23 10.00 -4.35
C PRO A 225 2.90 9.27 -4.60
N LEU A 226 2.47 8.37 -3.71
CA LEU A 226 1.18 7.69 -3.84
C LEU A 226 -0.01 8.60 -3.58
N HIS A 227 0.15 9.59 -2.69
CA HIS A 227 -0.89 10.57 -2.39
C HIS A 227 -1.21 11.50 -3.56
N GLN A 228 -0.25 11.67 -4.48
CA GLN A 228 -0.39 12.50 -5.67
C GLN A 228 -1.13 11.81 -6.81
N LEU A 229 -1.39 10.51 -6.70
CA LEU A 229 -2.08 9.76 -7.75
C LEU A 229 -3.56 10.13 -7.77
N ASN A 230 -4.14 10.26 -8.97
CA ASN A 230 -5.54 10.63 -9.16
C ASN A 230 -6.52 9.64 -8.47
N ILE A 231 -6.10 8.39 -8.25
CA ILE A 231 -6.91 7.37 -7.58
C ILE A 231 -6.86 7.46 -6.05
N ALA A 232 -5.88 8.16 -5.46
CA ALA A 232 -5.60 8.14 -4.01
C ALA A 232 -6.82 8.47 -3.13
N PRO A 233 -7.71 9.42 -3.50
CA PRO A 233 -8.93 9.68 -2.71
C PRO A 233 -9.89 8.50 -2.62
N LEU A 234 -9.89 7.59 -3.61
CA LEU A 234 -10.77 6.42 -3.63
C LEU A 234 -10.15 5.19 -2.97
N VAL A 235 -8.82 5.10 -2.97
CA VAL A 235 -8.08 3.97 -2.40
C VAL A 235 -7.36 4.35 -1.10
N SER A 236 -7.93 5.28 -0.33
CA SER A 236 -7.35 5.78 0.93
C SER A 236 -7.14 4.69 2.00
N ASN A 237 -7.90 3.59 1.93
CA ASN A 237 -7.75 2.43 2.80
C ASN A 237 -6.75 1.39 2.25
N GLU A 238 -6.06 1.68 1.17
CA GLU A 238 -5.14 0.78 0.49
C GLU A 238 -3.69 1.22 0.67
N LYS A 239 -2.80 0.32 0.30
CA LYS A 239 -1.36 0.51 0.39
C LYS A 239 -0.64 -0.34 -0.64
N ILE A 240 0.55 0.09 -1.01
CA ILE A 240 1.54 -0.76 -1.67
C ILE A 240 2.28 -1.52 -0.58
N THR A 241 2.20 -2.85 -0.61
CA THR A 241 2.88 -3.73 0.34
C THR A 241 3.96 -4.54 -0.36
N LEU A 242 5.19 -4.40 0.11
CA LEU A 242 6.32 -5.20 -0.36
C LEU A 242 6.81 -6.08 0.79
N SER A 243 6.36 -7.33 0.79
CA SER A 243 6.74 -8.31 1.82
C SER A 243 8.00 -9.07 1.43
N PHE A 244 8.85 -9.42 2.39
CA PHE A 244 10.00 -10.31 2.16
C PHE A 244 10.17 -11.29 3.31
N GLU A 245 10.64 -12.46 2.96
CA GLU A 245 10.89 -13.52 3.91
C GLU A 245 12.00 -13.14 4.87
N THR A 246 11.71 -13.31 6.16
CA THR A 246 12.66 -13.17 7.25
C THR A 246 13.29 -14.48 7.65
N LYS A 247 12.73 -15.62 7.23
CA LYS A 247 13.15 -16.96 7.68
C LYS A 247 14.58 -17.25 7.24
N GLY A 248 15.40 -17.66 8.21
CA GLY A 248 16.64 -18.39 7.93
C GLY A 248 16.31 -19.84 7.60
N LYS A 249 17.19 -20.56 6.90
CA LYS A 249 17.04 -22.01 6.68
C LYS A 249 16.98 -22.83 7.99
N GLU A 250 17.32 -22.21 9.13
CA GLU A 250 17.35 -22.82 10.47
C GLU A 250 16.01 -22.70 11.24
N ASP A 251 15.02 -21.96 10.74
CA ASP A 251 13.75 -21.70 11.44
C ASP A 251 12.72 -22.86 11.33
N ASN A 252 13.18 -24.09 11.07
CA ASN A 252 12.35 -25.30 11.04
C ASN A 252 11.93 -25.79 12.45
N ASP A 253 12.35 -25.10 13.50
CA ASP A 253 11.88 -25.43 14.85
C ASP A 253 10.44 -24.93 15.01
N ARG A 254 9.53 -25.85 15.35
CA ARG A 254 8.07 -25.67 15.49
C ARG A 254 7.65 -24.65 16.56
N ARG A 255 8.60 -23.88 17.10
CA ARG A 255 8.46 -22.85 18.13
C ARG A 255 8.76 -21.43 17.65
N SER A 256 9.00 -21.21 16.35
CA SER A 256 9.14 -19.85 15.84
C SER A 256 7.77 -19.17 15.79
N PHE A 257 7.46 -18.38 16.83
CA PHE A 257 6.32 -17.43 16.87
C PHE A 257 6.43 -16.30 15.82
N ASP A 258 7.31 -16.45 14.82
CA ASP A 258 7.51 -15.53 13.71
C ASP A 258 6.52 -15.83 12.58
N TYR A 259 5.26 -15.53 12.85
CA TYR A 259 4.21 -15.63 11.85
C TYR A 259 4.30 -14.45 10.89
N GLY A 260 4.93 -14.68 9.75
CA GLY A 260 4.76 -13.85 8.56
C GLY A 260 6.04 -13.18 8.05
N ASN A 261 5.92 -12.66 6.83
CA ASN A 261 6.95 -11.85 6.21
C ASN A 261 7.02 -10.46 6.88
N ILE A 262 8.17 -9.78 6.79
CA ILE A 262 8.18 -8.33 7.06
C ILE A 262 7.46 -7.65 5.92
N GLU A 263 6.44 -6.87 6.25
CA GLU A 263 5.65 -6.09 5.29
C GLU A 263 6.08 -4.63 5.36
N LEU A 264 6.49 -4.07 4.22
CA LEU A 264 6.74 -2.64 4.11
C LEU A 264 5.60 -1.99 3.37
N ASN A 265 4.96 -1.02 4.03
CA ASN A 265 3.73 -0.40 3.57
C ASN A 265 3.95 1.07 3.22
N TRP A 266 3.55 1.45 2.00
CA TRP A 266 3.32 2.84 1.62
C TRP A 266 1.83 3.02 1.33
N HIS A 267 1.14 3.80 2.17
CA HIS A 267 -0.29 4.04 2.04
C HIS A 267 -0.59 5.17 1.07
N PHE A 268 -1.71 5.09 0.36
CA PHE A 268 -2.18 6.18 -0.51
C PHE A 268 -2.67 7.40 0.29
N LEU A 269 -3.13 7.19 1.52
CA LEU A 269 -3.67 8.24 2.38
C LEU A 269 -2.61 9.20 2.96
N ASN A 270 -1.38 8.73 3.20
CA ASN A 270 -0.36 9.54 3.85
C ASN A 270 0.08 10.72 2.97
N GLN A 271 0.03 11.95 3.47
CA GLN A 271 0.60 13.12 2.79
C GLN A 271 2.13 13.04 2.66
N ASN A 272 2.80 12.43 3.64
CA ASN A 272 4.26 12.37 3.74
C ASN A 272 4.79 10.94 3.83
N ASN A 273 6.10 10.77 3.63
CA ASN A 273 6.71 9.45 3.69
C ASN A 273 6.96 9.03 5.16
N PRO A 274 6.61 7.78 5.55
CA PRO A 274 6.86 7.29 6.89
C PRO A 274 8.36 7.13 7.12
N MET A 275 8.89 7.69 8.21
CA MET A 275 10.29 7.52 8.61
C MET A 275 10.47 6.47 9.70
N ASN A 276 9.51 6.36 10.62
CA ASN A 276 9.58 5.39 11.72
C ASN A 276 8.22 4.78 11.98
N TYR A 277 8.16 3.46 12.06
CA TYR A 277 6.99 2.76 12.56
C TYR A 277 7.36 1.41 13.17
N SER A 278 6.41 0.83 13.89
CA SER A 278 6.54 -0.53 14.41
C SER A 278 5.40 -1.42 13.94
N ILE A 279 5.68 -2.70 13.81
CA ILE A 279 4.70 -3.74 13.52
C ILE A 279 4.63 -4.70 14.70
N GLU A 280 3.42 -4.90 15.20
CA GLU A 280 3.09 -5.92 16.20
C GLU A 280 2.08 -6.88 15.58
N ARG A 281 2.34 -8.18 15.68
CA ARG A 281 1.46 -9.23 15.12
C ARG A 281 0.87 -10.04 16.27
N GLY A 282 -0.40 -10.39 16.16
CA GLY A 282 -1.13 -11.21 17.13
C GLY A 282 -1.84 -10.41 18.22
N GLU A 283 -2.85 -11.03 18.84
CA GLU A 283 -3.70 -10.37 19.84
C GLU A 283 -3.04 -10.26 21.21
N THR A 284 -2.16 -11.21 21.60
CA THR A 284 -1.60 -11.29 22.96
C THR A 284 -0.29 -12.08 23.12
N GLU A 285 0.21 -12.78 22.09
CA GLU A 285 1.19 -13.88 22.33
C GLU A 285 2.50 -13.82 21.53
N THR A 286 2.61 -13.02 20.46
CA THR A 286 3.91 -12.97 19.76
C THR A 286 4.86 -12.10 20.56
N PRO A 287 6.02 -12.61 21.00
CA PRO A 287 6.96 -11.81 21.76
C PRO A 287 7.80 -10.95 20.80
N LEU A 288 7.30 -10.57 19.63
CA LEU A 288 8.14 -9.98 18.58
C LEU A 288 7.54 -8.68 18.09
N LYS A 289 8.37 -7.64 18.08
CA LYS A 289 8.06 -6.34 17.51
C LYS A 289 9.11 -5.99 16.47
N ASP A 290 8.64 -5.59 15.29
CA ASP A 290 9.52 -5.04 14.27
C ASP A 290 9.59 -3.53 14.44
N LEU A 291 10.80 -2.99 14.60
CA LEU A 291 11.07 -1.55 14.59
C LEU A 291 11.68 -1.20 13.23
N ILE A 292 10.99 -0.34 12.49
CA ILE A 292 11.33 -0.03 11.10
C ILE A 292 11.70 1.45 11.01
N GLN A 293 12.90 1.69 10.50
CA GLN A 293 13.43 3.03 10.23
C GLN A 293 13.71 3.17 8.74
N LEU A 294 13.18 4.22 8.13
CA LEU A 294 13.29 4.55 6.72
C LEU A 294 14.03 5.87 6.54
N THR A 295 14.96 5.88 5.59
CA THR A 295 15.73 7.06 5.20
C THR A 295 15.64 7.24 3.70
N TYR A 296 15.18 8.41 3.27
CA TYR A 296 14.92 8.71 1.86
C TYR A 296 15.95 9.67 1.26
N SER A 297 16.18 9.51 -0.04
CA SER A 297 16.78 10.51 -0.92
C SER A 297 15.72 11.05 -1.87
N TYR A 298 15.86 12.30 -2.30
CA TYR A 298 14.83 13.02 -3.05
C TYR A 298 15.34 13.56 -4.39
N ASN A 299 14.45 13.69 -5.37
CA ASN A 299 14.70 14.48 -6.58
C ASN A 299 14.46 15.98 -6.32
N GLN A 300 14.67 16.80 -7.34
CA GLN A 300 14.42 18.25 -7.29
C GLN A 300 12.95 18.64 -7.05
N TYR A 301 12.02 17.71 -7.22
CA TYR A 301 10.58 17.89 -6.98
C TYR A 301 10.15 17.40 -5.59
N HIS A 302 11.11 17.07 -4.69
CA HIS A 302 10.85 16.52 -3.36
C HIS A 302 10.07 15.20 -3.37
N GLN A 303 10.18 14.42 -4.47
CA GLN A 303 9.67 13.05 -4.52
C GLN A 303 10.80 12.06 -4.24
N PRO A 304 10.54 10.98 -3.47
CA PRO A 304 11.59 10.04 -3.07
C PRO A 304 12.14 9.32 -4.30
N THR A 305 13.45 9.24 -4.46
CA THR A 305 14.11 8.46 -5.54
C THR A 305 14.70 7.15 -5.02
N TYR A 306 15.00 7.11 -3.72
CA TYR A 306 15.60 5.97 -3.08
C TYR A 306 15.24 5.94 -1.59
N CYS A 307 15.04 4.76 -1.04
CA CYS A 307 14.74 4.55 0.38
C CYS A 307 15.62 3.43 0.92
N LYS A 308 16.38 3.71 1.99
CA LYS A 308 17.05 2.68 2.80
C LYS A 308 16.20 2.37 4.01
N ILE A 309 16.07 1.10 4.32
CA ILE A 309 15.26 0.63 5.42
C ILE A 309 16.13 -0.23 6.33
N SER A 310 16.12 0.09 7.61
CA SER A 310 16.75 -0.69 8.67
C SER A 310 15.65 -1.24 9.56
N ILE A 311 15.64 -2.55 9.75
CA ILE A 311 14.64 -3.24 10.54
C ILE A 311 15.34 -3.92 11.70
N LYS A 312 14.85 -3.67 12.91
CA LYS A 312 15.27 -4.38 14.12
C LYS A 312 14.08 -5.18 14.63
N LYS A 313 14.25 -6.49 14.72
CA LYS A 313 13.30 -7.37 15.39
C LYS A 313 13.74 -7.49 16.85
N VAL A 314 12.85 -7.11 17.76
CA VAL A 314 13.12 -7.13 19.22
C VAL A 314 12.14 -8.06 19.91
N MET A 315 12.62 -8.73 20.96
CA MET A 315 11.81 -9.59 21.81
C MET A 315 11.04 -8.76 22.84
N ASN A 316 9.77 -9.11 23.05
CA ASN A 316 8.93 -8.68 24.13
C ASN A 316 9.22 -9.59 25.32
N LYS A 317 9.90 -9.06 26.33
CA LYS A 317 10.05 -9.73 27.62
C LYS A 317 9.00 -9.14 28.57
N ASP A 318 7.97 -9.93 28.79
CA ASP A 318 7.01 -9.82 29.90
C ASP A 318 5.89 -8.75 29.79
N LYS A 319 4.90 -8.88 30.68
CA LYS A 319 3.61 -8.15 30.72
C LYS A 319 3.73 -6.62 30.80
N ASP A 320 4.92 -6.10 31.10
CA ASP A 320 5.18 -4.68 31.36
C ASP A 320 5.88 -3.93 30.18
N HIS A 321 5.99 -4.55 29.01
CA HIS A 321 6.47 -3.90 27.75
C HIS A 321 7.92 -3.35 27.80
N HIS A 322 8.85 -4.07 28.44
CA HIS A 322 10.28 -3.76 28.36
C HIS A 322 10.91 -4.40 27.10
N TYR A 323 11.37 -3.56 26.15
CA TYR A 323 11.82 -3.98 24.81
C TYR A 323 13.35 -3.94 24.65
N ASP A 324 14.10 -4.88 25.22
CA ASP A 324 15.58 -4.73 25.26
C ASP A 324 16.40 -5.81 24.54
N ASP A 325 15.83 -6.97 24.21
CA ASP A 325 16.60 -8.03 23.53
C ASP A 325 16.46 -7.96 22.01
N LEU A 326 17.54 -7.54 21.33
CA LEU A 326 17.63 -7.56 19.88
C LEU A 326 17.72 -9.01 19.36
N ALA A 327 16.68 -9.46 18.66
CA ALA A 327 16.65 -10.79 18.06
C ALA A 327 17.35 -10.83 16.68
N ARG A 328 17.11 -9.83 15.82
CA ARG A 328 17.67 -9.80 14.47
C ARG A 328 17.67 -8.39 13.86
N THR A 329 18.56 -8.15 12.91
CA THR A 329 18.55 -6.93 12.09
C THR A 329 18.53 -7.25 10.61
N PHE A 330 17.77 -6.47 9.84
CA PHE A 330 17.72 -6.55 8.38
C PHE A 330 17.92 -5.18 7.76
N LYS A 331 18.42 -5.16 6.53
CA LYS A 331 18.46 -3.98 5.70
C LYS A 331 17.82 -4.29 4.36
N LYS A 332 17.09 -3.32 3.83
CA LYS A 332 16.45 -3.39 2.53
C LYS A 332 16.54 -2.02 1.87
N ALA A 333 16.53 -1.98 0.55
CA ALA A 333 16.48 -0.74 -0.18
C ALA A 333 15.42 -0.78 -1.28
N PHE A 334 14.88 0.40 -1.60
CA PHE A 334 13.90 0.60 -2.66
C PHE A 334 14.31 1.78 -3.53
N THR A 335 14.09 1.65 -4.83
CA THR A 335 14.30 2.71 -5.82
C THR A 335 12.95 3.10 -6.41
N PHE A 336 12.74 4.40 -6.55
CA PHE A 336 11.54 5.01 -7.11
C PHE A 336 11.92 5.67 -8.43
N ARG A 337 11.16 5.39 -9.49
CA ARG A 337 11.41 5.95 -10.83
C ARG A 337 10.24 6.81 -11.27
N TYR A 338 10.54 7.86 -12.03
CA TYR A 338 9.55 8.84 -12.48
C TYR A 338 9.73 9.18 -13.97
N LYS A 339 8.66 9.64 -14.64
CA LYS A 339 8.67 10.21 -16.00
C LYS A 339 8.10 11.61 -16.05
#